data_AF-A0A0A0MAD9-F1
#
_entry.id   AF-A0A0A0MAD9-F1
#
_cell.length_a   1.000
_cell.length_b   1.000
_cell.length_c   1.000
_cell.angle_alpha   90.00
_cell.angle_beta   90.00
_cell.angle_gamma   90.00
#
_symmetry.space_group_name_H-M   'P 1'
#
loop_
_entity.id
_entity.type
_entity.pdbx_description
1 polymer ?
#
loop_
_entity_poly.entity_id
_entity_poly.type
_entity_poly.pdbx_seq_one_letter_code
_entity_poly.pdbx_strand_id
1 'polypeptide(L)'
;MPRHSSGRRRPPAPRTSPPGPGHPWPRDERRHTPRGNARGGPRRSAWGTFHPRHCRPNPGAIRRPRTARPVPRALRSPARRKARGRRSTVLRQARASFAFPIPFCVVRSLSGLYTSRVPYAAHMSPLLPLRELLRQATAAAHARVDAQVGPLDSHAAYVDYLKGMRGFLAAAAAVLDREPALPPLLQALDRDLESAGACVHGVDPGAPVGADEAGRLGWGYVTAGASVGARMLRRRVVQLQPLPRCEFLAGYADSGLWPECLQRLSEAGLDAEGRDRCVAAARLAFEAAEHSFSRALEAPSR
;
A
#
# COMPACT_ATOMS: atom_id res chain seq x y z
N MET A 1 15.78 16.72 -75.12
CA MET A 1 16.12 16.11 -73.81
C MET A 1 14.85 15.99 -72.98
N PRO A 2 14.17 14.83 -72.99
CA PRO A 2 12.84 14.67 -72.41
C PRO A 2 12.90 14.37 -70.90
N ARG A 3 11.99 15.00 -70.15
CA ARG A 3 11.81 14.82 -68.70
C ARG A 3 11.01 13.55 -68.43
N HIS A 4 11.58 12.60 -67.71
CA HIS A 4 10.88 11.40 -67.25
C HIS A 4 10.07 11.71 -65.97
N SER A 5 8.75 11.71 -66.12
CA SER A 5 7.78 11.79 -65.02
C SER A 5 7.56 10.42 -64.41
N SER A 6 8.11 10.18 -63.22
CA SER A 6 7.90 8.96 -62.43
C SER A 6 6.56 9.02 -61.68
N GLY A 7 5.53 8.40 -62.26
CA GLY A 7 4.22 8.19 -61.63
C GLY A 7 4.28 7.13 -60.53
N ARG A 8 4.06 7.52 -59.28
CA ARG A 8 3.88 6.60 -58.15
C ARG A 8 2.48 5.95 -58.23
N ARG A 9 2.44 4.63 -58.41
CA ARG A 9 1.19 3.83 -58.36
C ARG A 9 0.74 3.70 -56.89
N ARG A 10 -0.53 4.02 -56.63
CA ARG A 10 -1.20 3.74 -55.35
C ARG A 10 -1.35 2.22 -55.14
N PRO A 11 -1.21 1.71 -53.90
CA PRO A 11 -1.54 0.33 -53.59
C PRO A 11 -3.07 0.09 -53.60
N PRO A 12 -3.54 -1.11 -53.97
CA PRO A 12 -4.96 -1.45 -53.96
C PRO A 12 -5.47 -1.65 -52.52
N ALA A 13 -6.71 -1.22 -52.27
CA ALA A 13 -7.41 -1.39 -51.01
C ALA A 13 -7.73 -2.88 -50.70
N PRO A 14 -7.78 -3.29 -49.42
CA PRO A 14 -8.14 -4.65 -49.05
C PRO A 14 -9.61 -4.94 -49.33
N ARG A 15 -9.87 -6.09 -49.95
CA ARG A 15 -11.21 -6.62 -50.23
C ARG A 15 -11.81 -7.22 -48.95
N THR A 16 -12.89 -6.62 -48.45
CA THR A 16 -13.77 -7.23 -47.44
C THR A 16 -14.75 -8.17 -48.12
N SER A 17 -14.67 -9.46 -47.80
CA SER A 17 -15.69 -10.46 -48.19
C SER A 17 -16.93 -10.36 -47.30
N PRO A 18 -18.16 -10.51 -47.84
CA PRO A 18 -19.38 -10.53 -47.06
C PRO A 18 -19.60 -11.88 -46.34
N PRO A 19 -20.33 -11.91 -45.20
CA PRO A 19 -20.67 -13.15 -44.51
C PRO A 19 -21.75 -13.93 -45.28
N GLY A 20 -21.50 -15.21 -45.53
CA GLY A 20 -22.44 -16.15 -46.15
C GLY A 20 -23.55 -16.61 -45.18
N PRO A 21 -24.73 -17.02 -45.69
CA PRO A 21 -25.85 -17.43 -44.86
C PRO A 21 -25.83 -18.93 -44.56
N GLY A 22 -26.14 -19.27 -43.30
CA GLY A 22 -26.96 -20.42 -42.92
C GLY A 22 -26.31 -21.80 -42.85
N HIS A 23 -26.26 -22.37 -41.64
CA HIS A 23 -26.77 -23.73 -41.41
C HIS A 23 -27.28 -23.91 -39.96
N PRO A 24 -28.25 -24.81 -39.74
CA PRO A 24 -29.16 -24.79 -38.60
C PRO A 24 -28.68 -25.63 -37.41
N TRP A 25 -28.98 -25.17 -36.21
CA TRP A 25 -28.85 -25.94 -34.97
C TRP A 25 -30.08 -26.83 -34.76
N PRO A 26 -29.94 -28.10 -34.34
CA PRO A 26 -31.09 -28.94 -34.00
C PRO A 26 -31.61 -28.61 -32.59
N ARG A 27 -32.94 -28.49 -32.49
CA ARG A 27 -33.71 -28.67 -31.27
C ARG A 27 -34.11 -30.14 -31.14
N ASP A 28 -33.95 -30.71 -29.95
CA ASP A 28 -34.94 -31.57 -29.28
C ASP A 28 -34.51 -31.74 -27.82
N GLU A 29 -35.26 -31.23 -26.84
CA GLU A 29 -36.37 -31.90 -26.15
C GLU A 29 -35.93 -33.13 -25.30
N ARG A 30 -35.91 -32.97 -23.96
CA ARG A 30 -36.88 -33.60 -23.03
C ARG A 30 -36.44 -33.49 -21.56
N ARG A 31 -37.31 -32.82 -20.80
CA ARG A 31 -37.79 -33.10 -19.44
C ARG A 31 -37.08 -34.19 -18.62
N HIS A 32 -36.58 -33.82 -17.44
CA HIS A 32 -36.76 -34.62 -16.22
C HIS A 32 -36.83 -33.70 -14.98
N THR A 33 -37.97 -33.71 -14.30
CA THR A 33 -38.11 -33.31 -12.90
C THR A 33 -37.58 -34.41 -12.00
N PRO A 34 -37.16 -34.08 -10.76
CA PRO A 34 -37.79 -34.76 -9.64
C PRO A 34 -38.15 -33.84 -8.47
N ARG A 35 -39.39 -33.99 -8.01
CA ARG A 35 -39.80 -33.74 -6.62
C ARG A 35 -39.31 -34.92 -5.76
N GLY A 36 -38.75 -34.65 -4.58
CA GLY A 36 -38.47 -35.67 -3.57
C GLY A 36 -37.90 -35.08 -2.28
N ASN A 37 -38.79 -34.82 -1.31
CA ASN A 37 -38.48 -34.46 0.07
C ASN A 37 -37.76 -35.61 0.80
N ALA A 38 -36.77 -35.30 1.66
CA ALA A 38 -36.70 -35.80 3.05
C ALA A 38 -35.46 -35.29 3.82
N ARG A 39 -35.74 -34.55 4.90
CA ARG A 39 -35.21 -34.70 6.27
C ARG A 39 -33.71 -35.02 6.44
N GLY A 40 -32.95 -34.02 6.90
CA GLY A 40 -31.68 -34.19 7.60
C GLY A 40 -31.30 -32.90 8.34
N GLY A 41 -31.32 -32.93 9.67
CA GLY A 41 -31.24 -31.77 10.56
C GLY A 41 -29.90 -31.01 10.58
N PRO A 42 -29.85 -29.90 11.34
CA PRO A 42 -28.85 -28.85 11.18
C PRO A 42 -27.55 -29.18 11.91
N ARG A 43 -26.43 -29.12 11.19
CA ARG A 43 -25.11 -28.98 11.79
C ARG A 43 -24.91 -27.54 12.26
N ARG A 44 -24.74 -27.42 13.58
CA ARG A 44 -24.34 -26.21 14.31
C ARG A 44 -22.99 -25.72 13.78
N SER A 45 -22.95 -24.49 13.28
CA SER A 45 -21.73 -23.68 13.21
C SER A 45 -21.97 -22.43 14.06
N ALA A 46 -21.18 -22.37 15.13
CA ALA A 46 -21.17 -21.29 16.09
C ALA A 46 -20.44 -20.08 15.51
N TRP A 47 -21.18 -19.02 15.21
CA TRP A 47 -20.69 -17.64 15.23
C TRP A 47 -21.82 -16.76 15.77
N GLY A 48 -21.55 -16.14 16.91
CA GLY A 48 -22.53 -15.44 17.72
C GLY A 48 -23.07 -14.18 17.05
N THR A 49 -24.39 -14.12 16.97
CA THR A 49 -25.17 -12.96 16.57
C THR A 49 -25.05 -11.86 17.63
N PHE A 50 -24.46 -10.72 17.26
CA PHE A 50 -24.51 -9.49 18.05
C PHE A 50 -25.79 -8.73 17.68
N HIS A 51 -26.75 -8.69 18.60
CA HIS A 51 -27.95 -7.84 18.47
C HIS A 51 -27.64 -6.41 18.92
N PRO A 52 -27.98 -5.37 18.13
CA PRO A 52 -27.99 -4.01 18.63
C PRO A 52 -29.33 -3.75 19.33
N ARG A 53 -29.32 -3.63 20.66
CA ARG A 53 -30.45 -3.09 21.41
C ARG A 53 -30.31 -1.58 21.59
N HIS A 54 -31.40 -0.91 21.28
CA HIS A 54 -31.72 0.48 21.51
C HIS A 54 -31.37 0.96 22.92
N CYS A 55 -30.67 2.10 23.01
CA CYS A 55 -30.72 2.98 24.17
C CYS A 55 -31.04 4.39 23.68
N ARG A 56 -32.26 4.84 23.96
CA ARG A 56 -32.67 6.25 24.01
C ARG A 56 -32.71 6.70 25.49
N PRO A 57 -32.66 8.03 25.75
CA PRO A 57 -32.16 8.60 27.00
C PRO A 57 -33.22 8.67 28.10
N ASN A 58 -32.77 8.64 29.36
CA ASN A 58 -33.60 8.97 30.51
C ASN A 58 -33.27 10.40 30.99
N PRO A 59 -34.24 11.34 31.01
CA PRO A 59 -34.05 12.68 31.56
C PRO A 59 -34.47 12.73 33.03
N GLY A 60 -33.66 13.43 33.84
CA GLY A 60 -34.11 14.00 35.12
C GLY A 60 -33.56 13.33 36.38
N ALA A 61 -32.70 14.06 37.08
CA ALA A 61 -32.90 14.38 38.49
C ALA A 61 -31.84 15.40 38.95
N ILE A 62 -32.35 16.59 39.26
CA ILE A 62 -31.70 17.66 40.00
C ILE A 62 -31.28 17.16 41.39
N ARG A 63 -30.04 17.44 41.81
CA ARG A 63 -29.66 17.71 43.21
C ARG A 63 -28.28 18.39 43.29
N ARG A 64 -28.28 19.73 43.45
CA ARG A 64 -27.32 20.46 44.32
C ARG A 64 -27.79 20.25 45.78
N PRO A 65 -27.04 20.49 46.87
CA PRO A 65 -25.83 21.33 47.02
C PRO A 65 -24.73 20.75 47.95
N ARG A 66 -23.53 21.36 47.96
CA ARG A 66 -22.90 21.88 49.20
C ARG A 66 -21.63 22.67 48.93
N THR A 67 -21.50 23.72 49.71
CA THR A 67 -20.52 24.79 49.71
C THR A 67 -19.27 24.44 50.51
N ALA A 68 -18.18 25.13 50.15
CA ALA A 68 -17.04 25.56 50.97
C ALA A 68 -16.07 24.50 51.55
N ARG A 69 -14.80 24.61 51.12
CA ARG A 69 -13.73 25.16 51.97
C ARG A 69 -12.48 25.55 51.16
N PRO A 70 -11.91 26.76 51.36
CA PRO A 70 -10.63 27.15 50.79
C PRO A 70 -9.46 26.59 51.61
N VAL A 71 -8.40 26.15 50.92
CA VAL A 71 -7.14 25.71 51.53
C VAL A 71 -6.29 26.96 51.86
N PRO A 72 -5.75 27.07 53.08
CA PRO A 72 -4.95 28.22 53.49
C PRO A 72 -3.55 28.23 52.88
N ARG A 73 -3.11 29.45 52.56
CA ARG A 73 -1.82 29.81 51.97
C ARG A 73 -0.86 30.21 53.10
N ALA A 74 0.06 29.33 53.47
CA ALA A 74 1.25 29.59 54.29
C ALA A 74 2.29 28.54 53.85
N LEU A 75 3.57 28.82 53.58
CA LEU A 75 4.50 29.76 54.18
C LEU A 75 5.45 30.29 53.09
N ARG A 76 5.65 31.61 53.09
CA ARG A 76 6.87 32.21 52.54
C ARG A 76 7.94 32.12 53.63
N SER A 77 9.14 31.70 53.25
CA SER A 77 10.34 32.23 53.90
C SER A 77 11.45 32.50 52.89
N PRO A 78 12.29 33.52 53.15
CA PRO A 78 13.23 34.09 52.18
C PRO A 78 14.68 33.69 52.48
N ALA A 79 15.62 34.28 51.73
CA ALA A 79 17.08 34.30 51.89
C ALA A 79 17.83 33.19 51.12
N ARG A 80 18.47 33.52 49.98
CA ARG A 80 19.74 34.24 49.76
C ARG A 80 20.95 33.28 49.67
N ARG A 81 21.51 33.15 48.46
CA ARG A 81 22.93 33.41 48.06
C ARG A 81 23.17 32.73 46.70
N LYS A 82 23.34 33.50 45.62
CA LYS A 82 24.61 34.06 45.09
C LYS A 82 25.70 33.01 44.80
N ALA A 83 25.84 32.62 43.53
CA ALA A 83 27.11 32.41 42.82
C ALA A 83 26.81 32.48 41.31
N ARG A 84 27.05 33.62 40.66
CA ARG A 84 28.25 33.91 39.85
C ARG A 84 28.56 32.86 38.77
N GLY A 85 28.12 33.18 37.55
CA GLY A 85 29.01 33.28 36.39
C GLY A 85 29.31 32.01 35.60
N ARG A 86 28.91 31.98 34.33
CA ARG A 86 29.84 32.09 33.19
C ARG A 86 29.09 32.06 31.86
N ARG A 87 29.28 33.15 31.13
CA ARG A 87 29.35 33.36 29.68
C ARG A 87 28.89 32.23 28.75
N SER A 88 27.92 32.60 27.93
CA SER A 88 27.70 32.23 26.53
C SER A 88 28.98 31.90 25.75
N THR A 89 28.95 30.75 25.06
CA THR A 89 29.62 30.58 23.77
C THR A 89 28.78 29.66 22.90
N VAL A 90 28.25 30.24 21.83
CA VAL A 90 27.80 29.54 20.63
C VAL A 90 29.03 28.93 19.96
N LEU A 91 29.01 27.63 19.67
CA LEU A 91 29.77 27.07 18.54
C LEU A 91 29.21 25.70 18.13
N ARG A 92 28.86 25.64 16.85
CA ARG A 92 28.59 24.45 16.05
C ARG A 92 29.64 23.38 16.30
N GLN A 93 29.22 22.13 16.48
CA GLN A 93 29.98 21.01 15.92
C GLN A 93 29.05 19.88 15.50
N ALA A 94 28.99 19.72 14.19
CA ALA A 94 28.40 18.60 13.49
C ALA A 94 29.38 17.41 13.51
N ARG A 95 28.81 16.23 13.24
CA ARG A 95 29.47 14.98 12.85
C ARG A 95 30.22 14.24 13.95
N ALA A 96 29.50 13.38 14.67
CA ALA A 96 30.04 12.14 15.20
C ALA A 96 29.54 10.99 14.32
N SER A 97 30.45 10.47 13.50
CA SER A 97 30.32 9.23 12.77
C SER A 97 30.10 8.08 13.75
N PHE A 98 28.95 7.41 13.68
CA PHE A 98 28.80 6.07 14.26
C PHE A 98 29.44 5.07 13.30
N ALA A 99 30.75 4.86 13.45
CA ALA A 99 31.45 3.73 12.87
C ALA A 99 31.18 2.50 13.76
N PHE A 100 30.20 1.68 13.38
CA PHE A 100 30.14 0.30 13.85
C PHE A 100 31.22 -0.51 13.09
N PRO A 101 32.06 -1.31 13.76
CA PRO A 101 33.01 -2.17 13.06
C PRO A 101 32.22 -3.25 12.31
N ILE A 102 32.27 -3.20 10.98
CA ILE A 102 31.78 -4.29 10.13
C ILE A 102 32.77 -5.45 10.31
N PRO A 103 32.33 -6.66 10.72
CA PRO A 103 33.21 -7.81 10.74
C PRO A 103 33.62 -8.17 9.30
N PHE A 104 34.93 -8.28 9.05
CA PHE A 104 35.47 -8.79 7.79
C PHE A 104 35.98 -10.21 8.01
N CYS A 105 35.60 -11.15 7.15
CA CYS A 105 36.25 -12.46 7.06
C CYS A 105 37.38 -12.41 6.04
N VAL A 106 38.59 -12.77 6.45
CA VAL A 106 39.73 -13.01 5.56
C VAL A 106 39.66 -14.47 5.11
N VAL A 107 39.22 -14.72 3.88
CA VAL A 107 39.31 -16.05 3.26
C VAL A 107 40.66 -16.16 2.57
N ARG A 108 41.52 -17.07 3.04
CA ARG A 108 42.84 -17.29 2.48
C ARG A 108 42.74 -18.32 1.34
N SER A 109 42.83 -17.85 0.09
CA SER A 109 42.96 -18.75 -1.07
C SER A 109 44.38 -19.35 -1.10
N LEU A 110 44.48 -20.64 -1.45
CA LEU A 110 45.74 -21.40 -1.49
C LEU A 110 46.64 -21.06 -2.71
N SER A 111 46.23 -20.15 -3.59
CA SER A 111 46.87 -19.94 -4.90
C SER A 111 47.28 -18.49 -5.22
N GLY A 112 47.56 -17.66 -4.21
CA GLY A 112 48.20 -16.36 -4.40
C GLY A 112 47.33 -15.16 -4.02
N LEU A 113 47.99 -14.11 -3.56
CA LEU A 113 47.40 -12.95 -2.88
C LEU A 113 46.64 -12.04 -3.85
N TYR A 114 45.35 -12.30 -4.03
CA TYR A 114 44.39 -11.30 -4.53
C TYR A 114 43.45 -10.91 -3.39
N THR A 115 43.70 -9.78 -2.73
CA THR A 115 42.76 -9.19 -1.77
C THR A 115 41.73 -8.36 -2.52
N SER A 116 40.71 -9.01 -3.08
CA SER A 116 39.51 -8.30 -3.50
C SER A 116 38.73 -7.86 -2.26
N ARG A 117 38.60 -6.55 -2.04
CA ARG A 117 37.63 -6.00 -1.08
C ARG A 117 36.23 -6.13 -1.69
N VAL A 118 35.68 -7.35 -1.71
CA VAL A 118 34.25 -7.54 -1.94
C VAL A 118 33.56 -7.27 -0.60
N PRO A 119 32.61 -6.31 -0.50
CA PRO A 119 31.87 -6.11 0.73
C PRO A 119 31.16 -7.41 1.13
N TYR A 120 31.45 -7.88 2.34
CA TYR A 120 30.92 -9.13 2.94
C TYR A 120 29.38 -9.23 2.91
N ALA A 121 28.69 -8.11 2.73
CA ALA A 121 27.24 -8.03 2.58
C ALA A 121 26.69 -8.79 1.36
N ALA A 122 27.48 -9.01 0.30
CA ALA A 122 26.99 -9.64 -0.93
C ALA A 122 26.76 -11.17 -0.83
N HIS A 123 27.38 -11.85 0.14
CA HIS A 123 27.32 -13.33 0.23
C HIS A 123 26.50 -13.88 1.42
N MET A 124 25.92 -13.03 2.27
CA MET A 124 25.09 -13.44 3.44
C MET A 124 23.57 -13.29 3.22
N SER A 125 23.12 -12.79 2.06
CA SER A 125 21.70 -12.72 1.68
C SER A 125 20.91 -14.05 1.62
N PRO A 126 21.51 -15.26 1.46
CA PRO A 126 20.69 -16.49 1.41
C PRO A 126 20.15 -16.94 2.78
N LEU A 127 20.57 -16.33 3.90
CA LEU A 127 20.16 -16.79 5.24
C LEU A 127 18.92 -16.10 5.80
N LEU A 128 18.54 -14.92 5.31
CA LEU A 128 17.35 -14.24 5.82
C LEU A 128 16.07 -14.85 5.23
N PRO A 129 15.00 -15.03 6.01
CA PRO A 129 13.68 -15.27 5.44
C PRO A 129 13.31 -14.17 4.44
N LEU A 130 12.68 -14.50 3.31
CA LEU A 130 12.43 -13.56 2.20
C LEU A 130 11.71 -12.27 2.66
N ARG A 131 10.75 -12.39 3.59
CA ARG A 131 10.08 -11.25 4.22
C ARG A 131 11.06 -10.27 4.89
N GLU A 132 12.04 -10.79 5.63
CA GLU A 132 12.99 -9.96 6.36
C GLU A 132 13.96 -9.27 5.39
N LEU A 133 14.39 -9.98 4.35
CA LEU A 133 15.15 -9.41 3.25
C LEU A 133 14.40 -8.24 2.59
N LEU A 134 13.12 -8.44 2.23
CA LEU A 134 12.28 -7.40 1.63
C LEU A 134 12.12 -6.20 2.58
N ARG A 135 11.84 -6.44 3.87
CA ARG A 135 11.70 -5.39 4.88
C ARG A 135 12.95 -4.53 5.00
N GLN A 136 14.13 -5.15 5.09
CA GLN A 136 15.40 -4.43 5.16
C GLN A 136 15.70 -3.68 3.86
N ALA A 137 15.54 -4.33 2.72
CA ALA A 137 15.90 -3.78 1.41
C ALA A 137 15.00 -2.62 0.95
N THR A 138 13.78 -2.51 1.52
CA THR A 138 12.78 -1.49 1.15
C THR A 138 12.52 -0.44 2.23
N ALA A 139 13.15 -0.53 3.41
CA ALA A 139 12.92 0.38 4.52
C ALA A 139 13.07 1.87 4.15
N ALA A 140 14.11 2.22 3.37
CA ALA A 140 14.34 3.59 2.93
C ALA A 140 13.26 4.09 1.97
N ALA A 141 12.78 3.24 1.06
CA ALA A 141 11.72 3.58 0.11
C ALA A 141 10.36 3.75 0.82
N HIS A 142 10.06 2.85 1.76
CA HIS A 142 8.91 2.98 2.64
C HIS A 142 8.92 4.33 3.39
N ALA A 143 10.04 4.72 3.97
CA ALA A 143 10.15 5.99 4.69
C ALA A 143 9.91 7.22 3.79
N ARG A 144 10.31 7.17 2.50
CA ARG A 144 10.04 8.25 1.54
C ARG A 144 8.55 8.35 1.21
N VAL A 145 7.88 7.22 0.94
CA VAL A 145 6.44 7.21 0.69
C VAL A 145 5.67 7.71 1.92
N ASP A 146 6.02 7.25 3.12
CA ASP A 146 5.37 7.69 4.37
C ASP A 146 5.51 9.20 4.58
N ALA A 147 6.69 9.77 4.27
CA ALA A 147 6.91 11.21 4.32
C ALA A 147 6.06 11.99 3.31
N GLN A 148 5.81 11.44 2.11
CA GLN A 148 4.94 12.05 1.10
C GLN A 148 3.46 12.00 1.49
N VAL A 149 3.01 10.88 2.09
CA VAL A 149 1.64 10.74 2.59
C VAL A 149 1.36 11.75 3.70
N GLY A 150 2.34 11.97 4.58
CA GLY A 150 2.24 12.97 5.64
C GLY A 150 1.10 12.71 6.64
N PRO A 151 0.68 13.73 7.40
CA PRO A 151 -0.44 13.60 8.30
C PRO A 151 -1.78 13.63 7.54
N LEU A 152 -2.62 12.59 7.71
CA LEU A 152 -4.01 12.59 7.26
C LEU A 152 -4.92 13.28 8.29
N ASP A 153 -4.71 14.58 8.50
CA ASP A 153 -5.37 15.40 9.52
C ASP A 153 -6.43 16.37 8.95
N SER A 154 -6.63 16.36 7.63
CA SER A 154 -7.62 17.18 6.94
C SER A 154 -8.29 16.42 5.80
N HIS A 155 -9.46 16.91 5.38
CA HIS A 155 -10.17 16.36 4.24
C HIS A 155 -9.33 16.43 2.95
N ALA A 156 -8.65 17.56 2.71
CA ALA A 156 -7.77 17.74 1.56
C ALA A 156 -6.63 16.70 1.55
N ALA A 157 -5.93 16.53 2.68
CA ALA A 157 -4.88 15.51 2.81
C ALA A 157 -5.40 14.10 2.54
N TYR A 158 -6.62 13.79 3.00
CA TYR A 158 -7.24 12.50 2.71
C TYR A 158 -7.56 12.31 1.21
N VAL A 159 -8.05 13.35 0.53
CA VAL A 159 -8.29 13.31 -0.92
C VAL A 159 -6.99 13.09 -1.69
N ASP A 160 -5.91 13.77 -1.33
CA ASP A 160 -4.61 13.61 -1.99
C ASP A 160 -4.04 12.21 -1.74
N TYR A 161 -4.25 11.66 -0.54
CA TYR A 161 -3.93 10.26 -0.26
C TYR A 161 -4.70 9.29 -1.15
N LEU A 162 -6.01 9.49 -1.33
CA LEU A 162 -6.83 8.66 -2.20
C LEU A 162 -6.33 8.72 -3.64
N LYS A 163 -6.08 9.92 -4.19
CA LYS A 163 -5.53 10.09 -5.55
C LYS A 163 -4.21 9.32 -5.71
N GLY A 164 -3.29 9.43 -4.75
CA GLY A 164 -2.01 8.71 -4.78
C GLY A 164 -2.19 7.20 -4.74
N MET A 165 -3.05 6.70 -3.84
CA MET A 165 -3.37 5.27 -3.75
C MET A 165 -4.06 4.75 -5.01
N ARG A 166 -4.87 5.56 -5.70
CA ARG A 166 -5.51 5.17 -6.96
C ARG A 166 -4.50 4.90 -8.06
N GLY A 167 -3.50 5.77 -8.18
CA GLY A 167 -2.39 5.60 -9.11
C GLY A 167 -1.59 4.35 -8.80
N PHE A 168 -1.20 4.19 -7.52
CA PHE A 168 -0.41 3.05 -7.10
C PHE A 168 -1.13 1.71 -7.32
N LEU A 169 -2.41 1.60 -6.92
CA LEU A 169 -3.16 0.36 -7.08
C LEU A 169 -3.50 0.06 -8.55
N ALA A 170 -3.61 1.08 -9.41
CA ALA A 170 -3.76 0.86 -10.85
C ALA A 170 -2.48 0.24 -11.45
N ALA A 171 -1.31 0.75 -11.07
CA ALA A 171 -0.02 0.18 -11.48
C ALA A 171 0.15 -1.24 -10.92
N ALA A 172 -0.23 -1.47 -9.65
CA ALA A 172 -0.18 -2.79 -9.05
C ALA A 172 -1.10 -3.78 -9.77
N ALA A 173 -2.31 -3.38 -10.17
CA ALA A 173 -3.24 -4.24 -10.89
C ALA A 173 -2.70 -4.68 -12.26
N ALA A 174 -1.91 -3.83 -12.94
CA ALA A 174 -1.27 -4.20 -14.21
C ALA A 174 -0.21 -5.30 -14.06
N VAL A 175 0.43 -5.41 -12.89
CA VAL A 175 1.44 -6.44 -12.61
C VAL A 175 0.84 -7.67 -11.92
N LEU A 176 -0.12 -7.44 -11.04
CA LEU A 176 -0.80 -8.43 -10.20
C LEU A 176 -2.16 -8.83 -10.80
N ASP A 177 -2.26 -8.93 -12.13
CA ASP A 177 -3.49 -9.18 -12.91
C ASP A 177 -4.45 -10.28 -12.36
N ARG A 178 -3.94 -11.18 -11.51
CA ARG A 178 -4.71 -12.25 -10.85
C ARG A 178 -5.04 -12.01 -9.37
N GLU A 179 -4.86 -10.80 -8.84
CA GLU A 179 -5.14 -10.47 -7.45
C GLU A 179 -6.60 -10.02 -7.28
N PRO A 180 -7.52 -10.92 -6.85
CA PRO A 180 -8.96 -10.68 -6.91
C PRO A 180 -9.43 -9.55 -5.99
N ALA A 181 -8.64 -9.17 -4.98
CA ALA A 181 -8.96 -8.08 -4.08
C ALA A 181 -8.76 -6.69 -4.72
N LEU A 182 -7.96 -6.54 -5.78
CA LEU A 182 -7.65 -5.21 -6.34
C LEU A 182 -8.84 -4.55 -7.06
N PRO A 183 -9.60 -5.22 -7.93
CA PRO A 183 -10.74 -4.59 -8.60
C PRO A 183 -11.78 -3.96 -7.65
N PRO A 184 -12.29 -4.66 -6.60
CA PRO A 184 -13.25 -4.04 -5.68
C PRO A 184 -12.63 -2.88 -4.86
N LEU A 185 -11.33 -2.95 -4.54
CA LEU A 185 -10.63 -1.85 -3.85
C LEU A 185 -10.54 -0.61 -4.74
N LEU A 186 -10.21 -0.77 -6.02
CA LEU A 186 -10.18 0.34 -6.99
C LEU A 186 -11.57 0.97 -7.14
N GLN A 187 -12.64 0.18 -7.20
CA GLN A 187 -14.02 0.68 -7.25
C GLN A 187 -14.43 1.42 -5.97
N ALA A 188 -14.00 0.94 -4.80
CA ALA A 188 -14.25 1.66 -3.54
C ALA A 188 -13.51 3.00 -3.51
N LEU A 189 -12.28 3.03 -4.03
CA LEU A 189 -11.47 4.24 -4.13
C LEU A 189 -12.10 5.26 -5.08
N ASP A 190 -12.57 4.82 -6.25
CA ASP A 190 -13.28 5.69 -7.20
C ASP A 190 -14.53 6.32 -6.57
N ARG A 191 -15.31 5.55 -5.80
CA ARG A 191 -16.50 6.06 -5.09
C ARG A 191 -16.17 7.01 -3.94
N ASP A 192 -15.06 6.81 -3.24
CA ASP A 192 -14.58 7.74 -2.20
C ASP A 192 -14.10 9.06 -2.82
N LEU A 193 -13.37 9.01 -3.95
CA LEU A 193 -12.95 10.21 -4.70
C LEU A 193 -14.13 10.98 -5.29
N GLU A 194 -15.08 10.29 -5.90
CA GLU A 194 -16.31 10.90 -6.43
C GLU A 194 -17.11 11.61 -5.33
N SER A 195 -17.24 10.97 -4.16
CA SER A 195 -17.90 11.57 -2.99
C SER A 195 -17.19 12.82 -2.47
N ALA A 196 -15.89 12.95 -2.72
CA ALA A 196 -15.09 14.10 -2.35
C ALA A 196 -15.07 15.20 -3.43
N GLY A 197 -15.77 15.00 -4.56
CA GLY A 197 -15.76 15.92 -5.70
C GLY A 197 -14.45 15.89 -6.50
N ALA A 198 -13.58 14.89 -6.27
CA ALA A 198 -12.29 14.80 -6.94
C ALA A 198 -12.40 13.99 -8.24
N CYS A 199 -11.88 14.54 -9.34
CA CYS A 199 -11.77 13.79 -10.60
C CYS A 199 -10.55 12.84 -10.56
N VAL A 200 -10.78 11.61 -11.02
CA VAL A 200 -9.68 10.66 -11.29
C VAL A 200 -9.09 11.01 -12.65
N HIS A 201 -7.83 11.45 -12.68
CA HIS A 201 -7.10 11.52 -13.94
C HIS A 201 -6.69 10.12 -14.36
N GLY A 202 -6.84 9.81 -15.67
CA GLY A 202 -6.35 8.56 -16.24
C GLY A 202 -4.89 8.35 -15.87
N VAL A 203 -4.62 7.24 -15.20
CA VAL A 203 -3.26 6.82 -14.87
C VAL A 203 -2.77 6.00 -16.05
N ASP A 204 -1.70 6.44 -16.69
CA ASP A 204 -1.02 5.64 -17.70
C ASP A 204 -0.35 4.47 -16.96
N PRO A 205 -0.81 3.22 -17.15
CA PRO A 205 -0.12 2.09 -16.60
C PRO A 205 1.18 1.95 -17.39
N GLY A 206 2.26 2.55 -16.87
CA GLY A 206 3.60 2.34 -17.41
C GLY A 206 3.86 0.85 -17.63
N ALA A 207 4.72 0.51 -18.60
CA ALA A 207 4.94 -0.87 -19.01
C ALA A 207 5.20 -1.78 -17.78
N PRO A 208 4.47 -2.90 -17.62
CA PRO A 208 4.57 -3.72 -16.43
C PRO A 208 5.95 -4.39 -16.37
N VAL A 209 6.77 -3.98 -15.41
CA VAL A 209 8.03 -4.64 -15.07
C VAL A 209 7.78 -5.54 -13.86
N GLY A 210 8.08 -6.84 -14.01
CA GLY A 210 7.89 -7.83 -12.93
C GLY A 210 6.79 -8.87 -13.19
N ALA A 211 6.58 -9.27 -14.45
CA ALA A 211 5.60 -10.29 -14.82
C ALA A 211 6.03 -11.73 -14.48
N ASP A 212 7.25 -11.97 -14.00
CA ASP A 212 7.66 -13.28 -13.48
C ASP A 212 7.17 -13.50 -12.04
N GLU A 213 7.35 -14.70 -11.50
CA GLU A 213 6.88 -15.02 -10.15
C GLU A 213 7.55 -14.17 -9.07
N ALA A 214 8.87 -14.00 -9.16
CA ALA A 214 9.64 -13.14 -8.26
C ALA A 214 9.14 -11.70 -8.29
N GLY A 215 8.90 -11.16 -9.50
CA GLY A 215 8.36 -9.82 -9.69
C GLY A 215 7.00 -9.62 -9.04
N ARG A 216 6.08 -10.56 -9.27
CA ARG A 216 4.74 -10.55 -8.64
C ARG A 216 4.81 -10.63 -7.11
N LEU A 217 5.73 -11.42 -6.55
CA LEU A 217 5.91 -11.47 -5.10
C LEU A 217 6.41 -10.14 -4.52
N GLY A 218 7.35 -9.48 -5.20
CA GLY A 218 7.87 -8.16 -4.81
C GLY A 218 6.79 -7.08 -4.82
N TRP A 219 6.00 -7.00 -5.90
CA TRP A 219 4.85 -6.10 -5.99
C TRP A 219 3.77 -6.43 -4.95
N GLY A 220 3.44 -7.73 -4.82
CA GLY A 220 2.47 -8.22 -3.86
C GLY A 220 2.86 -7.86 -2.42
N TYR A 221 4.14 -7.92 -2.06
CA TYR A 221 4.64 -7.51 -0.74
C TYR A 221 4.33 -6.05 -0.42
N VAL A 222 4.59 -5.13 -1.36
CA VAL A 222 4.35 -3.70 -1.15
C VAL A 222 2.86 -3.39 -1.13
N THR A 223 2.10 -3.93 -2.10
CA THR A 223 0.65 -3.74 -2.18
C THR A 223 -0.08 -4.35 -1.00
N ALA A 224 0.31 -5.53 -0.52
CA ALA A 224 -0.29 -6.12 0.68
C ALA A 224 0.18 -5.39 1.95
N GLY A 225 1.44 -4.95 2.02
CA GLY A 225 2.00 -4.23 3.16
C GLY A 225 1.30 -2.89 3.42
N ALA A 226 0.91 -2.17 2.36
CA ALA A 226 0.17 -0.92 2.48
C ALA A 226 -1.22 -1.09 3.16
N SER A 227 -1.82 -2.28 3.15
CA SER A 227 -3.07 -2.56 3.87
C SER A 227 -2.88 -2.53 5.40
N VAL A 228 -1.68 -2.82 5.89
CA VAL A 228 -1.33 -2.70 7.32
C VAL A 228 -1.34 -1.22 7.72
N GLY A 229 -0.76 -0.35 6.90
CA GLY A 229 -0.79 1.10 7.09
C GLY A 229 -2.22 1.66 7.07
N ALA A 230 -3.06 1.16 6.15
CA ALA A 230 -4.46 1.56 6.02
C ALA A 230 -5.26 1.40 7.34
N ARG A 231 -4.97 0.39 8.18
CA ARG A 231 -5.61 0.24 9.51
C ARG A 231 -5.33 1.41 10.44
N MET A 232 -4.10 1.92 10.44
CA MET A 232 -3.72 3.07 11.26
C MET A 232 -4.34 4.35 10.68
N LEU A 233 -4.29 4.52 9.36
CA LEU A 233 -4.85 5.68 8.68
C LEU A 233 -6.37 5.77 8.85
N ARG A 234 -7.09 4.64 8.76
CA ARG A 234 -8.53 4.57 9.01
C ARG A 234 -8.90 5.16 10.38
N ARG A 235 -8.13 4.87 11.43
CA ARG A 235 -8.37 5.41 12.79
C ARG A 235 -8.25 6.94 12.86
N ARG A 236 -7.42 7.54 12.00
CA ARG A 236 -7.27 9.00 11.90
C ARG A 236 -8.41 9.60 11.08
N VAL A 237 -8.71 9.02 9.92
CA VAL A 237 -9.73 9.52 9.00
C VAL A 237 -11.12 9.54 9.64
N VAL A 238 -11.47 8.56 10.48
CA VAL A 238 -12.76 8.56 11.19
C VAL A 238 -12.91 9.67 12.23
N GLN A 239 -11.83 10.39 12.55
CA GLN A 239 -11.85 11.53 13.47
C GLN A 239 -12.06 12.88 12.75
N LEU A 240 -11.93 12.91 11.41
CA LEU A 240 -12.12 14.13 10.63
C LEU A 240 -13.57 14.62 10.66
N GLN A 241 -13.76 15.94 10.55
CA GLN A 241 -15.07 16.57 10.48
C GLN A 241 -15.12 17.57 9.31
N PRO A 242 -16.14 17.50 8.43
CA PRO A 242 -17.12 16.41 8.36
C PRO A 242 -16.46 15.06 8.06
N LEU A 243 -17.07 13.96 8.52
CA LEU A 243 -16.56 12.60 8.29
C LEU A 243 -16.58 12.28 6.78
N PRO A 244 -15.42 12.02 6.13
CA PRO A 244 -15.41 11.64 4.73
C PRO A 244 -15.88 10.19 4.53
N ARG A 245 -16.32 9.88 3.31
CA ARG A 245 -16.51 8.50 2.86
C ARG A 245 -15.14 7.79 2.88
N CYS A 246 -15.09 6.59 3.46
CA CYS A 246 -13.85 5.85 3.65
C CYS A 246 -14.00 4.34 3.40
N GLU A 247 -14.81 3.99 2.39
CA GLU A 247 -15.04 2.59 2.03
C GLU A 247 -13.75 1.91 1.56
N PHE A 248 -12.89 2.63 0.83
CA PHE A 248 -11.59 2.11 0.41
C PHE A 248 -10.73 1.76 1.60
N LEU A 249 -10.54 2.69 2.54
CA LEU A 249 -9.71 2.44 3.74
C LEU A 249 -10.28 1.32 4.60
N ALA A 250 -11.60 1.22 4.74
CA ALA A 250 -12.24 0.13 5.47
C ALA A 250 -11.98 -1.22 4.79
N GLY A 251 -12.29 -1.32 3.48
CA GLY A 251 -12.08 -2.55 2.72
C GLY A 251 -10.62 -2.98 2.64
N TYR A 252 -9.69 -2.02 2.49
CA TYR A 252 -8.28 -2.32 2.40
C TYR A 252 -7.71 -2.77 3.74
N ALA A 253 -8.05 -2.06 4.83
CA ALA A 253 -7.65 -2.40 6.19
C ALA A 253 -8.14 -3.80 6.63
N ASP A 254 -9.34 -4.16 6.21
CA ASP A 254 -10.00 -5.41 6.58
C ASP A 254 -9.70 -6.55 5.58
N SER A 255 -8.88 -6.29 4.55
CA SER A 255 -8.51 -7.30 3.55
C SER A 255 -7.58 -8.41 4.09
N GLY A 256 -7.69 -9.59 3.49
CA GLY A 256 -6.81 -10.76 3.71
C GLY A 256 -5.43 -10.66 3.05
N LEU A 257 -5.17 -9.58 2.30
CA LEU A 257 -4.00 -9.43 1.45
C LEU A 257 -2.67 -9.65 2.19
N TRP A 258 -2.54 -9.12 3.40
CA TRP A 258 -1.27 -9.21 4.15
C TRP A 258 -0.98 -10.64 4.63
N PRO A 259 -1.88 -11.33 5.37
CA PRO A 259 -1.70 -12.75 5.68
C PRO A 259 -1.42 -13.63 4.46
N GLU A 260 -2.19 -13.46 3.38
CA GLU A 260 -2.04 -14.25 2.14
C GLU A 260 -0.70 -13.99 1.45
N CYS A 261 -0.23 -12.74 1.43
CA CYS A 261 1.10 -12.39 0.92
C CYS A 261 2.21 -13.03 1.75
N LEU A 262 2.12 -12.98 3.08
CA LEU A 262 3.12 -13.61 3.95
C LEU A 262 3.22 -15.11 3.75
N GLN A 263 2.08 -15.78 3.55
CA GLN A 263 2.05 -17.20 3.20
C GLN A 263 2.80 -17.45 1.87
N ARG A 264 2.43 -16.73 0.80
CA ARG A 264 3.11 -16.82 -0.51
C ARG A 264 4.61 -16.61 -0.41
N LEU A 265 5.08 -15.61 0.35
CA LEU A 265 6.51 -15.35 0.54
C LEU A 265 7.24 -16.46 1.31
N SER A 266 6.54 -17.17 2.21
CA SER A 266 7.12 -18.27 2.98
C SER A 266 7.21 -19.58 2.19
N GLU A 267 6.28 -19.78 1.25
CA GLU A 267 6.22 -20.95 0.37
C GLU A 267 7.08 -20.77 -0.88
N ALA A 268 7.49 -19.54 -1.20
CA ALA A 268 8.28 -19.21 -2.37
C ALA A 268 9.69 -19.85 -2.32
N GLY A 269 9.90 -20.87 -3.16
CA GLY A 269 11.20 -21.53 -3.36
C GLY A 269 12.15 -20.76 -4.28
N LEU A 270 12.32 -19.45 -4.07
CA LEU A 270 13.19 -18.62 -4.91
C LEU A 270 14.67 -18.90 -4.61
N ASP A 271 15.46 -19.07 -5.66
CA ASP A 271 16.93 -19.07 -5.60
C ASP A 271 17.48 -17.66 -5.34
N ALA A 272 18.80 -17.52 -5.27
CA ALA A 272 19.44 -16.23 -4.99
C ALA A 272 19.06 -15.15 -6.02
N GLU A 273 19.07 -15.48 -7.31
CA GLU A 273 18.73 -14.54 -8.38
C GLU A 273 17.24 -14.15 -8.33
N GLY A 274 16.34 -15.10 -8.09
CA GLY A 274 14.92 -14.85 -7.91
C GLY A 274 14.64 -13.94 -6.70
N ARG A 275 15.38 -14.12 -5.60
CA ARG A 275 15.27 -13.23 -4.42
C ARG A 275 15.71 -11.81 -4.74
N ASP A 276 16.80 -11.65 -5.50
CA ASP A 276 17.26 -10.34 -5.96
C ASP A 276 16.25 -9.66 -6.90
N ARG A 277 15.66 -10.42 -7.85
CA ARG A 277 14.57 -9.92 -8.71
C ARG A 277 13.33 -9.52 -7.91
N CYS A 278 12.97 -10.28 -6.87
CA CYS A 278 11.87 -9.98 -5.97
C CYS A 278 12.11 -8.65 -5.22
N VAL A 279 13.33 -8.44 -4.70
CA VAL A 279 13.72 -7.17 -4.07
C VAL A 279 13.68 -6.00 -5.06
N ALA A 280 14.20 -6.20 -6.28
CA ALA A 280 14.16 -5.19 -7.31
C ALA A 280 12.72 -4.79 -7.68
N ALA A 281 11.82 -5.77 -7.82
CA ALA A 281 10.41 -5.52 -8.08
C ALA A 281 9.69 -4.80 -6.93
N ALA A 282 10.01 -5.14 -5.68
CA ALA A 282 9.47 -4.40 -4.53
C ALA A 282 9.93 -2.94 -4.54
N ARG A 283 11.17 -2.65 -4.94
CA ARG A 283 11.65 -1.26 -5.10
C ARG A 283 10.91 -0.52 -6.21
N LEU A 284 10.68 -1.16 -7.36
CA LEU A 284 9.87 -0.59 -8.44
C LEU A 284 8.42 -0.29 -8.00
N ALA A 285 7.83 -1.14 -7.17
CA ALA A 285 6.50 -0.90 -6.60
C ALA A 285 6.49 0.35 -5.69
N PHE A 286 7.53 0.56 -4.88
CA PHE A 286 7.67 1.80 -4.10
C PHE A 286 7.90 3.02 -5.00
N GLU A 287 8.70 2.92 -6.06
CA GLU A 287 8.89 4.01 -7.03
C GLU A 287 7.57 4.39 -7.71
N ALA A 288 6.74 3.41 -8.06
CA ALA A 288 5.40 3.65 -8.59
C ALA A 288 4.47 4.33 -7.57
N ALA A 289 4.57 3.97 -6.28
CA ALA A 289 3.87 4.67 -5.22
C ALA A 289 4.35 6.12 -5.08
N GLU A 290 5.67 6.35 -4.99
CA GLU A 290 6.26 7.69 -4.91
C GLU A 290 5.83 8.58 -6.08
N HIS A 291 5.85 8.04 -7.31
CA HIS A 291 5.39 8.75 -8.49
C HIS A 291 3.89 9.09 -8.41
N SER A 292 3.06 8.15 -7.95
CA SER A 292 1.61 8.35 -7.83
C SER A 292 1.26 9.41 -6.79
N PHE A 293 1.92 9.40 -5.63
CA PHE A 293 1.72 10.43 -4.60
C PHE A 293 2.25 11.80 -5.03
N SER A 294 3.41 11.86 -5.70
CA SER A 294 3.95 13.13 -6.22
C SER A 294 2.97 13.77 -7.22
N ARG A 295 2.44 12.99 -8.16
CA ARG A 295 1.42 13.48 -9.11
C ARG A 295 0.13 13.92 -8.44
N ALA A 296 -0.29 13.22 -7.38
CA ALA A 296 -1.48 13.59 -6.62
C ALA A 296 -1.33 14.95 -5.93
N LEU A 297 -0.14 15.25 -5.39
CA LEU A 297 0.18 16.51 -4.74
C LEU A 297 0.36 17.68 -5.73
N GLU A 298 0.82 17.41 -6.95
CA GLU A 298 0.96 18.41 -8.01
C GLU A 298 -0.37 18.76 -8.69
N ALA A 299 -1.34 17.83 -8.71
CA ALA A 299 -2.63 18.04 -9.34
C ALA A 299 -3.51 18.98 -8.48
N PRO A 300 -3.80 20.22 -8.93
CA PRO A 300 -4.58 21.15 -8.14
C PRO A 300 -5.95 20.57 -7.83
N SER A 301 -6.31 20.52 -6.55
CA SER A 301 -7.66 20.23 -6.08
C SER A 301 -8.58 21.35 -6.57
N ARG A 302 -9.28 21.10 -7.67
CA ARG A 302 -10.29 22.01 -8.24
C ARG A 302 -11.61 21.88 -7.52
#